data_AF-Q6KZM9-F1
#
_entry.id   AF-Q6KZM9-F1
#
_cell.length_a   1.000
_cell.length_b   1.000
_cell.length_c   1.000
_cell.angle_alpha   90.00
_cell.angle_beta   90.00
_cell.angle_gamma   90.00
#
_symmetry.space_group_name_H-M   'P 1'
#
loop_
_entity.id
_entity.type
_entity.pdbx_description
1 polymer ?
#
loop_
_entity_poly.entity_id
_entity_poly.type
_entity_poly.pdbx_seq_one_letter_code
_entity_poly.pdbx_strand_id
1 'polypeptide(L)'
;MILFNLMNSFEMEWILSNKNGTYSASTVSMANTRTYHGIYVKAINENYDRINYLNKFFEVLRINNELYNLDTNFYDVVYPDGYKFLESFNDYGYLEFIYKIRSSIIYKRMFLDDYDTLIIEYDSNGVDEFLLYPLISFRRSYLTLNHNNFNVSINKYYEFSSGDYYFNIDIPGDYIEENKWYYNFNYPVDMERGSNYIENLFLPGHFSVKMNKFTVRIFIDRPSDTSIKKIKKKQGIAAKASKFIVKNNILAGFYWFGPWGRDTFISMPGILLTQRRFNDARNILIEYSNRIKNGMVPRIFTPDYESGDTGLWFIYAFYKYYNYTMDNSILEFMYKKMVDIVNSYINGNDLYYLDNYLVTMKRPKLTWMDAQTGDKIFTPRTGKPVEINALWYNALRSMSYFSELLHIKNDYDGIAEMVSREFKKTFISKHFIMDTDNDPSVRPNMIFSFSLPYNILDNFNDYKEIIDDELLTPYGLRSLSKYDRNYHGFYTGDQYSRDSAYHNGAIWTWLAGPYITASVRSGHDRKELYNYFKNLYSLYMIPELFDDTLKPKGCVMQAWSYGELLRAYHEDLVGQ
;
A
#
# COMPACT_ATOMS: atom_id res chain seq x y z
N MET A 1 23.72 -1.50 -3.71
CA MET A 1 24.07 -2.55 -2.75
C MET A 1 23.66 -2.02 -1.39
N ILE A 2 22.68 -2.64 -0.73
CA ILE A 2 22.25 -2.19 0.61
C ILE A 2 23.37 -2.57 1.56
N LEU A 3 23.91 -1.62 2.34
CA LEU A 3 24.86 -1.91 3.41
C LEU A 3 24.14 -2.77 4.44
N PHE A 4 24.41 -4.06 4.40
CA PHE A 4 23.80 -5.06 5.25
C PHE A 4 24.48 -5.03 6.62
N ASN A 5 23.74 -4.62 7.66
CA ASN A 5 24.10 -4.81 9.06
C ASN A 5 23.16 -5.87 9.63
N LEU A 6 23.70 -6.83 10.38
CA LEU A 6 22.95 -7.94 11.00
C LEU A 6 21.74 -7.45 11.81
N MET A 7 21.84 -6.30 12.51
CA MET A 7 20.71 -5.72 13.26
C MET A 7 19.55 -5.28 12.36
N ASN A 8 19.83 -4.80 11.14
CA ASN A 8 18.80 -4.35 10.21
C ASN A 8 18.05 -5.52 9.56
N SER A 9 18.54 -6.75 9.68
CA SER A 9 17.94 -7.93 9.01
C SER A 9 16.58 -8.34 9.57
N PHE A 10 16.29 -7.97 10.82
CA PHE A 10 15.00 -8.19 11.48
C PHE A 10 13.98 -7.09 11.22
N GLU A 11 14.43 -5.86 10.92
CA GLU A 11 13.56 -4.71 10.69
C GLU A 11 13.25 -4.51 9.19
N MET A 12 14.20 -4.86 8.31
CA MET A 12 14.01 -4.74 6.87
C MET A 12 13.12 -5.87 6.35
N GLU A 13 11.92 -5.50 5.89
CA GLU A 13 10.95 -6.43 5.28
C GLU A 13 11.15 -6.51 3.76
N TRP A 14 10.75 -7.61 3.13
CA TRP A 14 10.68 -7.75 1.67
C TRP A 14 9.29 -8.24 1.25
N ILE A 15 8.89 -7.88 0.03
CA ILE A 15 7.59 -8.27 -0.55
C ILE A 15 7.78 -8.59 -2.03
N LEU A 16 7.32 -9.77 -2.43
CA LEU A 16 7.01 -10.15 -3.81
C LEU A 16 5.49 -10.16 -3.96
N SER A 17 4.94 -9.59 -5.02
CA SER A 17 3.51 -9.62 -5.31
C SER A 17 3.28 -9.76 -6.81
N ASN A 18 2.08 -10.18 -7.18
CA ASN A 18 1.67 -10.30 -8.57
C ASN A 18 0.31 -9.66 -8.83
N LYS A 19 -0.14 -9.71 -10.09
CA LYS A 19 -1.40 -9.10 -10.50
C LYS A 19 -2.66 -9.72 -9.89
N ASN A 20 -2.57 -10.92 -9.32
CA ASN A 20 -3.72 -11.59 -8.69
C ASN A 20 -3.86 -11.23 -7.20
N GLY A 21 -2.94 -10.42 -6.66
CA GLY A 21 -2.94 -10.05 -5.25
C GLY A 21 -2.31 -11.10 -4.31
N THR A 22 -1.76 -12.17 -4.87
CA THR A 22 -0.89 -13.12 -4.17
C THR A 22 0.43 -12.43 -3.82
N TYR A 23 0.99 -12.75 -2.67
CA TYR A 23 2.29 -12.25 -2.25
C TYR A 23 3.10 -13.27 -1.46
N SER A 24 4.40 -13.00 -1.41
CA SER A 24 5.38 -13.61 -0.51
C SER A 24 6.04 -12.50 0.27
N ALA A 25 6.16 -12.64 1.59
CA ALA A 25 6.79 -11.62 2.43
C ALA A 25 7.37 -12.17 3.72
N SER A 26 8.47 -11.57 4.16
CA SER A 26 9.10 -11.79 5.47
C SER A 26 10.09 -10.65 5.75
N THR A 27 10.86 -10.77 6.83
CA THR A 27 12.07 -9.97 7.04
C THR A 27 13.23 -10.52 6.20
N VAL A 28 14.28 -9.73 6.01
CA VAL A 28 15.51 -10.18 5.32
C VAL A 28 16.15 -11.38 6.03
N SER A 29 16.00 -11.48 7.35
CA SER A 29 16.43 -12.64 8.14
C SER A 29 15.55 -13.90 7.98
N MET A 30 14.44 -13.84 7.24
CA MET A 30 13.39 -14.87 7.20
C MET A 30 12.67 -15.13 8.54
N ALA A 31 12.94 -14.30 9.56
CA ALA A 31 12.17 -14.29 10.80
C ALA A 31 10.87 -13.52 10.58
N ASN A 32 9.75 -14.21 10.62
CA ASN A 32 8.43 -13.58 10.52
C ASN A 32 8.18 -12.75 11.78
N THR A 33 7.84 -11.47 11.61
CA THR A 33 7.57 -10.54 12.72
C THR A 33 6.09 -10.16 12.84
N ARG A 34 5.27 -10.60 11.89
CA ARG A 34 3.83 -10.35 11.78
C ARG A 34 3.10 -11.60 11.30
N THR A 35 1.82 -11.76 11.64
CA THR A 35 0.93 -12.80 11.13
C THR A 35 0.78 -12.74 9.60
N TYR A 36 0.95 -11.56 9.02
CA TYR A 36 0.90 -11.34 7.57
C TYR A 36 2.13 -11.85 6.83
N HIS A 37 3.22 -12.18 7.53
CA HIS A 37 4.38 -12.77 6.89
C HIS A 37 4.14 -14.24 6.54
N GLY A 38 4.57 -14.62 5.35
CA GLY A 38 4.36 -15.93 4.76
C GLY A 38 4.97 -15.95 3.37
N ILE A 39 5.64 -17.04 3.01
CA ILE A 39 6.20 -17.18 1.66
C ILE A 39 5.12 -17.50 0.63
N TYR A 40 3.95 -18.04 1.02
CA TYR A 40 2.84 -18.24 0.08
C TYR A 40 1.51 -17.78 0.67
N VAL A 41 1.14 -16.53 0.37
CA VAL A 41 -0.10 -15.91 0.81
C VAL A 41 -0.94 -15.53 -0.42
N LYS A 42 -2.11 -16.15 -0.58
CA LYS A 42 -2.95 -15.99 -1.78
C LYS A 42 -4.22 -15.21 -1.49
N ALA A 43 -4.57 -14.30 -2.39
CA ALA A 43 -5.88 -13.65 -2.41
C ALA A 43 -6.96 -14.63 -2.87
N ILE A 44 -8.08 -14.70 -2.15
CA ILE A 44 -9.14 -15.70 -2.39
C ILE A 44 -10.45 -15.11 -2.92
N ASN A 45 -10.57 -13.78 -3.03
CA ASN A 45 -11.75 -13.10 -3.54
C ASN A 45 -11.44 -11.68 -4.04
N GLU A 46 -12.45 -10.98 -4.56
CA GLU A 46 -12.34 -9.60 -5.07
C GLU A 46 -12.08 -8.55 -3.99
N ASN A 47 -12.30 -8.89 -2.72
CA ASN A 47 -11.89 -8.07 -1.57
C ASN A 47 -10.40 -8.20 -1.24
N TYR A 48 -9.69 -9.10 -1.93
CA TYR A 48 -8.29 -9.42 -1.63
C TYR A 48 -8.10 -9.95 -0.22
N ASP A 49 -9.12 -10.64 0.31
CA ASP A 49 -8.95 -11.48 1.49
C ASP A 49 -7.85 -12.49 1.24
N ARG A 50 -7.03 -12.76 2.26
CA ARG A 50 -5.81 -13.54 2.12
C ARG A 50 -5.75 -14.73 3.06
N ILE A 51 -5.38 -15.88 2.49
CA ILE A 51 -5.00 -17.09 3.24
C ILE A 51 -3.48 -17.23 3.18
N ASN A 52 -2.87 -17.41 4.35
CA ASN A 52 -1.48 -17.81 4.50
C ASN A 52 -1.44 -19.34 4.45
N TYR A 53 -0.87 -19.90 3.38
CA TYR A 53 -0.78 -21.34 3.17
C TYR A 53 0.52 -21.90 3.76
N LEU A 54 1.63 -21.24 3.41
CA LEU A 54 2.98 -21.64 3.79
C LEU A 54 3.71 -20.45 4.39
N ASN A 55 4.01 -20.55 5.68
CA ASN A 55 4.68 -19.49 6.42
C ASN A 55 6.14 -19.36 5.95
N LYS A 56 6.84 -20.50 5.87
CA LYS A 56 8.20 -20.64 5.32
C LYS A 56 8.62 -22.10 5.26
N PHE A 57 9.80 -22.36 4.72
CA PHE A 57 10.55 -23.57 5.03
C PHE A 57 11.45 -23.30 6.24
N PHE A 58 11.47 -24.24 7.18
CA PHE A 58 12.57 -24.39 8.11
C PHE A 58 13.66 -25.20 7.39
N GLU A 59 14.86 -24.63 7.27
CA GLU A 59 15.87 -25.09 6.31
C GLU A 59 17.12 -25.56 7.05
N VAL A 60 17.47 -26.85 6.86
CA VAL A 60 18.68 -27.44 7.46
C VAL A 60 19.58 -27.97 6.35
N LEU A 61 20.86 -27.64 6.42
CA LEU A 61 21.89 -28.09 5.49
C LEU A 61 22.79 -29.11 6.16
N ARG A 62 23.12 -30.20 5.46
CA ARG A 62 24.19 -31.12 5.84
C ARG A 62 25.47 -30.74 5.09
N ILE A 63 26.54 -30.45 5.82
CA ILE A 63 27.86 -30.11 5.27
C ILE A 63 28.91 -30.87 6.06
N ASN A 64 29.66 -31.78 5.41
CA ASN A 64 30.67 -32.62 6.03
C ASN A 64 30.12 -33.37 7.27
N ASN A 65 28.94 -33.99 7.14
CA ASN A 65 28.19 -34.68 8.21
C ASN A 65 27.70 -33.82 9.39
N GLU A 66 27.90 -32.50 9.38
CA GLU A 66 27.32 -31.60 10.37
C GLU A 66 26.05 -30.93 9.84
N LEU A 67 25.12 -30.60 10.74
CA LEU A 67 23.86 -29.93 10.40
C LEU A 67 23.93 -28.44 10.74
N TYR A 68 23.52 -27.60 9.79
CA TYR A 68 23.46 -26.16 9.93
C TYR A 68 22.05 -25.66 9.64
N ASN A 69 21.51 -24.81 10.51
CA ASN A 69 20.17 -24.27 10.37
C ASN A 69 20.22 -22.89 9.70
N LEU A 70 19.56 -22.73 8.56
CA LEU A 70 19.40 -21.43 7.89
C LEU A 70 18.17 -20.66 8.36
N ASP A 71 17.25 -21.32 9.07
CA ASP A 71 16.04 -20.68 9.54
C ASP A 71 16.31 -19.69 10.70
N THR A 72 15.41 -18.74 10.88
CA THR A 72 15.43 -17.80 12.01
C THR A 72 14.02 -17.51 12.51
N ASN A 73 13.77 -17.63 13.82
CA ASN A 73 12.46 -17.37 14.42
C ASN A 73 12.59 -16.57 15.72
N PHE A 74 11.52 -15.89 16.06
CA PHE A 74 11.33 -15.30 17.38
C PHE A 74 10.53 -16.26 18.27
N TYR A 75 11.13 -16.60 19.41
CA TYR A 75 10.49 -17.19 20.59
C TYR A 75 10.78 -16.23 21.76
N ASP A 76 10.95 -16.74 22.99
CA ASP A 76 11.59 -15.97 24.09
C ASP A 76 13.05 -15.60 23.76
N VAL A 77 13.65 -16.31 22.79
CA VAL A 77 14.95 -16.05 22.20
C VAL A 77 14.85 -16.08 20.68
N VAL A 78 15.84 -15.52 19.98
CA VAL A 78 15.97 -15.72 18.53
C VAL A 78 16.64 -17.07 18.29
N TYR A 79 15.88 -18.04 17.80
CA TYR A 79 16.38 -19.38 17.50
C TYR A 79 15.52 -20.06 16.43
N PRO A 80 16.08 -20.85 15.50
CA PRO A 80 17.51 -20.95 15.18
C PRO A 80 18.08 -19.58 14.76
N ASP A 81 19.40 -19.46 14.68
CA ASP A 81 20.10 -18.19 14.41
C ASP A 81 20.71 -18.13 13.01
N GLY A 82 20.02 -18.72 12.02
CA GLY A 82 20.48 -18.83 10.64
C GLY A 82 20.79 -17.49 9.95
N TYR A 83 20.21 -16.38 10.43
CA TYR A 83 20.55 -15.02 10.01
C TYR A 83 22.05 -14.70 10.15
N LYS A 84 22.78 -15.38 11.05
CA LYS A 84 24.24 -15.23 11.21
C LYS A 84 25.01 -15.73 9.98
N PHE A 85 24.43 -16.62 9.19
CA PHE A 85 25.03 -17.10 7.94
C PHE A 85 24.70 -16.22 6.74
N LEU A 86 23.76 -15.27 6.86
CA LEU A 86 23.37 -14.38 5.77
C LEU A 86 24.47 -13.34 5.50
N GLU A 87 25.13 -13.47 4.34
CA GLU A 87 26.21 -12.57 3.91
C GLU A 87 25.67 -11.38 3.12
N SER A 88 24.65 -11.61 2.27
CA SER A 88 24.01 -10.52 1.52
C SER A 88 22.60 -10.82 1.06
N PHE A 89 21.85 -9.74 0.78
CA PHE A 89 20.49 -9.76 0.26
C PHE A 89 20.31 -8.69 -0.84
N ASN A 90 19.54 -9.02 -1.89
CA ASN A 90 19.07 -8.04 -2.87
C ASN A 90 17.68 -8.37 -3.44
N ASP A 91 16.94 -7.34 -3.88
CA ASP A 91 15.55 -7.43 -4.36
C ASP A 91 15.37 -6.95 -5.82
N TYR A 92 16.40 -7.08 -6.66
CA TYR A 92 16.42 -6.51 -8.01
C TYR A 92 15.67 -7.36 -9.04
N GLY A 93 14.33 -7.30 -8.99
CA GLY A 93 13.41 -8.05 -9.85
C GLY A 93 13.06 -9.44 -9.32
N TYR A 94 13.98 -10.08 -8.61
CA TYR A 94 13.78 -11.26 -7.77
C TYR A 94 14.53 -11.04 -6.46
N LEU A 95 14.22 -11.86 -5.44
CA LEU A 95 15.00 -11.87 -4.21
C LEU A 95 16.18 -12.80 -4.35
N GLU A 96 17.34 -12.41 -3.87
CA GLU A 96 18.51 -13.27 -3.76
C GLU A 96 19.13 -13.10 -2.38
N PHE A 97 19.26 -14.22 -1.69
CA PHE A 97 19.93 -14.37 -0.41
C PHE A 97 21.20 -15.17 -0.66
N ILE A 98 22.33 -14.69 -0.13
CA ILE A 98 23.61 -15.39 -0.17
C ILE A 98 23.98 -15.73 1.27
N TYR A 99 24.05 -17.02 1.56
CA TYR A 99 24.51 -17.54 2.84
C TYR A 99 25.92 -18.10 2.70
N LYS A 100 26.71 -17.97 3.77
CA LYS A 100 28.07 -18.48 3.84
C LYS A 100 28.29 -19.28 5.13
N ILE A 101 28.71 -20.53 4.95
CA ILE A 101 28.98 -21.46 6.05
C ILE A 101 30.34 -22.10 5.77
N ARG A 102 31.35 -21.79 6.59
CA ARG A 102 32.74 -22.21 6.35
C ARG A 102 33.19 -21.79 4.93
N SER A 103 33.52 -22.75 4.06
CA SER A 103 33.88 -22.56 2.66
C SER A 103 32.70 -22.65 1.69
N SER A 104 31.53 -23.08 2.17
CA SER A 104 30.33 -23.29 1.38
C SER A 104 29.55 -21.97 1.21
N ILE A 105 29.07 -21.73 -0.01
CA ILE A 105 28.24 -20.58 -0.39
C ILE A 105 26.93 -21.13 -0.93
N ILE A 106 25.82 -20.57 -0.44
CA ILE A 106 24.47 -20.98 -0.80
C ILE A 106 23.72 -19.76 -1.32
N TYR A 107 23.27 -19.84 -2.57
CA TYR A 107 22.38 -18.87 -3.19
C TYR A 107 20.96 -19.40 -3.11
N LYS A 108 20.07 -18.62 -2.50
CA LYS A 108 18.62 -18.84 -2.52
C LYS A 108 17.97 -17.70 -3.27
N ARG A 109 17.28 -18.00 -4.36
CA ARG A 109 16.61 -16.99 -5.19
C ARG A 109 15.12 -17.23 -5.22
N MET A 110 14.32 -16.19 -5.03
CA MET A 110 12.87 -16.30 -4.95
C MET A 110 12.19 -15.32 -5.90
N PHE A 111 11.17 -15.78 -6.61
CA PHE A 111 10.27 -14.90 -7.36
C PHE A 111 8.85 -15.47 -7.41
N LEU A 112 7.87 -14.59 -7.44
CA LEU A 112 6.46 -14.92 -7.60
C LEU A 112 6.03 -14.46 -9.00
N ASP A 113 5.47 -15.37 -9.79
CA ASP A 113 4.99 -15.04 -11.12
C ASP A 113 3.50 -14.70 -11.17
N ASP A 114 3.03 -14.34 -12.36
CA ASP A 114 1.65 -13.95 -12.63
C ASP A 114 0.66 -15.14 -12.67
N TYR A 115 1.14 -16.38 -12.54
CA TYR A 115 0.36 -17.61 -12.47
C TYR A 115 0.21 -18.10 -11.02
N ASP A 116 0.52 -17.25 -10.04
CA ASP A 116 0.54 -17.59 -8.61
C ASP A 116 1.49 -18.75 -8.27
N THR A 117 2.57 -18.91 -9.03
CA THR A 117 3.64 -19.86 -8.68
C THR A 117 4.77 -19.11 -7.99
N LEU A 118 5.04 -19.44 -6.72
CA LEU A 118 6.29 -19.06 -6.05
C LEU A 118 7.37 -20.06 -6.46
N ILE A 119 8.47 -19.54 -6.99
CA ILE A 119 9.62 -20.33 -7.42
C ILE A 119 10.81 -19.97 -6.53
N ILE A 120 11.43 -21.00 -5.95
CA ILE A 120 12.64 -20.89 -5.14
C ILE A 120 13.74 -21.71 -5.80
N GLU A 121 14.81 -21.06 -6.24
CA GLU A 121 16.00 -21.71 -6.80
C GLU A 121 17.11 -21.74 -5.75
N TYR A 122 17.64 -22.93 -5.50
CA TYR A 122 18.85 -23.15 -4.71
C TYR A 122 20.03 -23.44 -5.64
N ASP A 123 21.17 -22.82 -5.35
CA ASP A 123 22.45 -23.08 -6.02
C ASP A 123 23.55 -22.98 -4.96
N SER A 124 24.35 -24.01 -4.78
CA SER A 124 25.31 -24.10 -3.68
C SER A 124 26.57 -24.84 -4.07
N ASN A 125 27.62 -24.69 -3.27
CA ASN A 125 28.80 -25.53 -3.32
C ASN A 125 29.04 -26.20 -1.95
N GLY A 126 29.50 -27.46 -1.98
CA GLY A 126 29.85 -28.18 -0.76
C GLY A 126 28.70 -28.38 0.22
N VAL A 127 27.45 -28.55 -0.27
CA VAL A 127 26.31 -28.97 0.54
C VAL A 127 25.96 -30.41 0.16
N ASP A 128 25.98 -31.32 1.13
CA ASP A 128 25.73 -32.74 0.92
C ASP A 128 24.23 -33.02 0.75
N GLU A 129 23.41 -32.32 1.52
CA GLU A 129 21.96 -32.54 1.58
C GLU A 129 21.24 -31.28 2.09
N PHE A 130 20.12 -30.95 1.47
CA PHE A 130 19.14 -29.98 1.94
C PHE A 130 17.97 -30.71 2.58
N LEU A 131 17.61 -30.35 3.81
CA LEU A 131 16.41 -30.80 4.50
C LEU A 131 15.46 -29.60 4.61
N LEU A 132 14.35 -29.66 3.87
CA LEU A 132 13.39 -28.55 3.77
C LEU A 132 12.06 -28.93 4.42
N TYR A 133 11.75 -28.28 5.54
CA TYR A 133 10.58 -28.55 6.38
C TYR A 133 9.50 -27.49 6.14
N PRO A 134 8.43 -27.75 5.37
CA PRO A 134 7.36 -26.77 5.19
C PRO A 134 6.61 -26.52 6.49
N LEU A 135 6.51 -25.25 6.92
CA LEU A 135 5.69 -24.84 8.06
C LEU A 135 4.37 -24.26 7.55
N ILE A 136 3.28 -25.02 7.70
CA ILE A 136 1.97 -24.72 7.11
C ILE A 136 0.96 -24.21 8.14
N SER A 137 0.03 -23.37 7.68
CA SER A 137 -0.99 -22.78 8.57
C SER A 137 -2.43 -22.77 8.03
N PHE A 138 -2.64 -22.52 6.73
CA PHE A 138 -3.98 -22.44 6.11
C PHE A 138 -4.95 -21.49 6.83
N ARG A 139 -4.44 -20.35 7.29
CA ARG A 139 -5.22 -19.39 8.09
C ARG A 139 -5.44 -18.08 7.36
N ARG A 140 -6.42 -17.30 7.81
CA ARG A 140 -6.50 -15.88 7.44
C ARG A 140 -5.22 -15.18 7.90
N SER A 141 -4.67 -14.33 7.03
CA SER A 141 -3.37 -13.68 7.25
C SER A 141 -3.29 -12.80 8.52
N TYR A 142 -4.42 -12.36 9.07
CA TYR A 142 -4.50 -11.55 10.31
C TYR A 142 -4.76 -12.37 11.58
N LEU A 143 -4.92 -13.70 11.47
CA LEU A 143 -5.10 -14.59 12.61
C LEU A 143 -3.81 -15.34 12.92
N THR A 144 -3.77 -15.99 14.08
CA THR A 144 -2.77 -17.02 14.43
C THR A 144 -3.43 -18.39 14.44
N LEU A 145 -2.65 -19.42 14.09
CA LEU A 145 -3.04 -20.81 14.26
C LEU A 145 -2.67 -21.30 15.67
N ASN A 146 -3.54 -22.09 16.28
CA ASN A 146 -3.24 -22.81 17.53
C ASN A 146 -3.20 -24.32 17.28
N HIS A 147 -4.26 -24.86 16.69
CA HIS A 147 -4.33 -26.25 16.24
C HIS A 147 -5.32 -26.36 15.07
N ASN A 148 -5.07 -27.27 14.13
CA ASN A 148 -5.99 -27.60 13.03
C ASN A 148 -5.67 -29.01 12.47
N ASN A 149 -6.55 -29.57 11.66
CA ASN A 149 -6.30 -30.83 10.96
C ASN A 149 -5.77 -30.54 9.55
N PHE A 150 -4.75 -31.30 9.16
CA PHE A 150 -4.09 -31.19 7.86
C PHE A 150 -3.96 -32.56 7.23
N ASN A 151 -4.07 -32.60 5.90
CA ASN A 151 -3.82 -33.80 5.12
C ASN A 151 -2.65 -33.55 4.16
N VAL A 152 -1.86 -34.59 3.95
CA VAL A 152 -0.82 -34.63 2.93
C VAL A 152 -1.15 -35.76 1.98
N SER A 153 -1.20 -35.46 0.68
CA SER A 153 -1.38 -36.47 -0.35
C SER A 153 -0.27 -36.37 -1.39
N ILE A 154 0.13 -37.51 -1.93
CA ILE A 154 1.18 -37.60 -2.94
C ILE A 154 0.54 -38.10 -4.23
N ASN A 155 0.49 -37.22 -5.23
CA ASN A 155 0.05 -37.55 -6.58
C ASN A 155 1.21 -37.30 -7.55
N LYS A 156 1.01 -36.39 -8.51
CA LYS A 156 2.11 -35.88 -9.35
C LYS A 156 3.04 -34.94 -8.57
N TYR A 157 2.49 -34.25 -7.58
CA TYR A 157 3.16 -33.31 -6.69
C TYR A 157 2.77 -33.63 -5.24
N TYR A 158 3.43 -32.97 -4.29
CA TYR A 158 3.08 -33.05 -2.87
C TYR A 158 1.98 -32.04 -2.56
N GLU A 159 0.77 -32.52 -2.35
CA GLU A 159 -0.39 -31.69 -2.04
C GLU A 159 -0.60 -31.64 -0.53
N PHE A 160 -0.75 -30.43 -0.01
CA PHE A 160 -1.11 -30.15 1.37
C PHE A 160 -2.50 -29.53 1.38
N SER A 161 -3.36 -29.95 2.30
CA SER A 161 -4.73 -29.41 2.39
C SER A 161 -5.25 -29.30 3.82
N SER A 162 -6.18 -28.36 4.01
CA SER A 162 -6.97 -28.19 5.23
C SER A 162 -8.32 -27.57 4.88
N GLY A 163 -9.41 -28.29 5.18
CA GLY A 163 -10.75 -27.90 4.73
C GLY A 163 -10.82 -27.79 3.21
N ASP A 164 -11.36 -26.67 2.71
CA ASP A 164 -11.51 -26.39 1.27
C ASP A 164 -10.24 -25.81 0.62
N TYR A 165 -9.16 -25.65 1.38
CA TYR A 165 -7.94 -25.03 0.91
C TYR A 165 -6.85 -26.08 0.67
N TYR A 166 -6.12 -25.93 -0.43
CA TYR A 166 -4.96 -26.76 -0.75
C TYR A 166 -3.87 -25.94 -1.44
N PHE A 167 -2.64 -26.46 -1.41
CA PHE A 167 -1.55 -26.03 -2.28
C PHE A 167 -0.61 -27.20 -2.56
N ASN A 168 0.20 -27.07 -3.59
CA ASN A 168 1.11 -28.09 -4.10
C ASN A 168 2.56 -27.61 -4.01
N ILE A 169 3.47 -28.55 -3.73
CA ILE A 169 4.91 -28.38 -3.83
C ILE A 169 5.46 -29.35 -4.89
N ASP A 170 6.10 -28.80 -5.90
CA ASP A 170 6.95 -29.53 -6.86
C ASP A 170 8.42 -29.34 -6.48
N ILE A 171 9.08 -30.45 -6.13
CA ILE A 171 10.44 -30.47 -5.60
C ILE A 171 11.08 -31.84 -5.88
N PRO A 172 12.38 -31.91 -6.24
CA PRO A 172 13.09 -33.19 -6.31
C PRO A 172 13.42 -33.76 -4.93
N GLY A 173 13.76 -35.04 -4.87
CA GLY A 173 14.17 -35.71 -3.64
C GLY A 173 13.05 -36.48 -2.96
N ASP A 174 13.36 -37.00 -1.77
CA ASP A 174 12.48 -37.88 -1.01
C ASP A 174 11.71 -37.08 0.05
N TYR A 175 10.42 -37.37 0.22
CA TYR A 175 9.62 -36.82 1.31
C TYR A 175 9.53 -37.80 2.48
N ILE A 176 9.77 -37.31 3.69
CA ILE A 176 9.74 -38.08 4.93
C ILE A 176 8.69 -37.45 5.84
N GLU A 177 7.64 -38.21 6.16
CA GLU A 177 6.54 -37.78 7.02
C GLU A 177 6.95 -37.74 8.50
N GLU A 178 6.53 -36.69 9.21
CA GLU A 178 6.84 -36.51 10.64
C GLU A 178 5.62 -36.11 11.50
N ASN A 179 4.64 -35.41 10.94
CA ASN A 179 3.41 -34.96 11.63
C ASN A 179 3.66 -34.30 13.00
N LYS A 180 4.52 -33.28 13.03
CA LYS A 180 4.88 -32.55 14.24
C LYS A 180 4.24 -31.17 14.29
N TRP A 181 4.16 -30.64 15.50
CA TRP A 181 3.79 -29.25 15.75
C TRP A 181 4.98 -28.51 16.35
N TYR A 182 5.21 -27.30 15.84
CA TYR A 182 6.12 -26.33 16.45
C TYR A 182 5.27 -25.29 17.17
N TYR A 183 5.60 -25.05 18.44
CA TYR A 183 4.79 -24.24 19.33
C TYR A 183 5.42 -22.88 19.59
N ASN A 184 4.57 -21.88 19.85
CA ASN A 184 4.96 -20.58 20.40
C ASN A 184 5.86 -19.70 19.52
N PHE A 185 5.70 -19.74 18.20
CA PHE A 185 6.27 -18.68 17.35
C PHE A 185 5.73 -17.34 17.79
N ASN A 186 6.61 -16.35 17.93
CA ASN A 186 6.28 -15.03 18.43
C ASN A 186 6.43 -13.98 17.33
N TYR A 187 5.44 -13.11 17.16
CA TYR A 187 5.42 -12.04 16.16
C TYR A 187 5.58 -10.68 16.84
N PRO A 188 6.84 -10.21 17.04
CA PRO A 188 7.12 -9.05 17.88
C PRO A 188 6.40 -7.77 17.46
N VAL A 189 6.16 -7.56 16.16
CA VAL A 189 5.47 -6.34 15.71
C VAL A 189 3.97 -6.42 15.96
N ASP A 190 3.36 -7.60 15.89
CA ASP A 190 1.96 -7.77 16.28
C ASP A 190 1.78 -7.74 17.80
N MET A 191 2.78 -8.21 18.54
CA MET A 191 2.84 -8.04 20.00
C MET A 191 2.85 -6.56 20.39
N GLU A 192 3.70 -5.73 19.76
CA GLU A 192 3.74 -4.27 19.96
C GLU A 192 2.37 -3.62 19.65
N ARG A 193 1.65 -4.17 18.67
CA ARG A 193 0.32 -3.70 18.24
C ARG A 193 -0.83 -4.16 19.12
N GLY A 194 -0.58 -5.01 20.11
CA GLY A 194 -1.62 -5.64 20.93
C GLY A 194 -2.52 -6.61 20.16
N SER A 195 -2.05 -7.13 19.03
CA SER A 195 -2.76 -8.11 18.18
C SER A 195 -2.36 -9.54 18.53
N ASN A 196 -3.03 -10.54 17.96
CA ASN A 196 -2.62 -11.95 18.11
C ASN A 196 -1.18 -12.13 17.59
N TYR A 197 -0.27 -12.58 18.45
CA TYR A 197 1.16 -12.62 18.15
C TYR A 197 1.84 -13.97 18.43
N ILE A 198 1.16 -14.90 19.10
CA ILE A 198 1.66 -16.25 19.36
C ILE A 198 0.98 -17.23 18.41
N GLU A 199 1.77 -18.03 17.69
CA GLU A 199 1.29 -19.02 16.73
C GLU A 199 1.96 -20.38 16.91
N ASN A 200 1.20 -21.45 16.69
CA ASN A 200 1.73 -22.79 16.48
C ASN A 200 1.64 -23.14 14.99
N LEU A 201 2.69 -23.75 14.44
CA LEU A 201 2.73 -24.15 13.04
C LEU A 201 2.84 -25.66 12.91
N PHE A 202 2.17 -26.21 11.91
CA PHE A 202 2.22 -27.63 11.62
C PHE A 202 3.38 -27.93 10.67
N LEU A 203 4.13 -28.98 11.00
CA LEU A 203 5.23 -29.55 10.23
C LEU A 203 4.81 -30.96 9.80
N PRO A 204 4.34 -31.13 8.55
CA PRO A 204 3.86 -32.42 8.07
C PRO A 204 5.01 -33.43 7.85
N GLY A 205 6.18 -32.95 7.44
CA GLY A 205 7.35 -33.76 7.14
C GLY A 205 8.47 -32.87 6.57
N HIS A 206 9.40 -33.47 5.85
CA HIS A 206 10.45 -32.73 5.15
C HIS A 206 10.86 -33.37 3.83
N PHE A 207 11.47 -32.56 2.97
CA PHE A 207 12.10 -33.00 1.73
C PHE A 207 13.61 -33.14 1.93
N SER A 208 14.18 -34.29 1.57
CA SER A 208 15.63 -34.53 1.50
C SER A 208 16.12 -34.43 0.07
N VAL A 209 16.96 -33.43 -0.21
CA VAL A 209 17.49 -33.14 -1.55
C VAL A 209 19.01 -33.20 -1.55
N LYS A 210 19.58 -34.22 -2.21
CA LYS A 210 21.03 -34.44 -2.33
C LYS A 210 21.58 -33.85 -3.63
N MET A 211 21.27 -32.58 -3.87
CA MET A 211 21.66 -31.85 -5.07
C MET A 211 22.13 -30.44 -4.70
N ASN A 212 23.25 -30.01 -5.28
CA ASN A 212 23.76 -28.65 -5.08
C ASN A 212 22.90 -27.58 -5.77
N LYS A 213 22.12 -27.94 -6.79
CA LYS A 213 21.27 -27.03 -7.57
C LYS A 213 19.92 -27.66 -7.87
N PHE A 214 18.85 -26.99 -7.46
CA PHE A 214 17.48 -27.45 -7.66
C PHE A 214 16.47 -26.30 -7.55
N THR A 215 15.22 -26.59 -7.88
CA THR A 215 14.11 -25.63 -7.86
C THR A 215 12.94 -26.22 -7.08
N VAL A 216 12.31 -25.39 -6.27
CA VAL A 216 11.04 -25.66 -5.58
C VAL A 216 9.97 -24.77 -6.21
N ARG A 217 8.83 -25.34 -6.57
CA ARG A 217 7.66 -24.57 -7.03
C ARG A 217 6.49 -24.79 -6.10
N ILE A 218 5.86 -23.70 -5.66
CA ILE A 218 4.69 -23.69 -4.80
C ILE A 218 3.54 -23.04 -5.55
N PHE A 219 2.42 -23.74 -5.69
CA PHE A 219 1.28 -23.30 -6.50
C PHE A 219 -0.03 -23.96 -6.03
N ILE A 220 -1.19 -23.46 -6.47
CA ILE A 220 -2.47 -24.16 -6.25
C ILE A 220 -2.75 -25.14 -7.39
N ASP A 221 -3.02 -24.62 -8.59
CA ASP A 221 -3.54 -25.47 -9.67
C ASP A 221 -2.45 -26.09 -10.56
N ARG A 222 -1.55 -25.26 -11.09
CA ARG A 222 -0.51 -25.71 -12.01
C ARG A 222 0.80 -24.97 -11.76
N PRO A 223 1.94 -25.67 -11.79
CA PRO A 223 3.22 -25.00 -11.74
C PRO A 223 3.47 -24.27 -13.04
N SER A 224 4.13 -23.13 -12.92
CA SER A 224 4.71 -22.42 -14.04
C SER A 224 6.18 -22.80 -14.24
N ASP A 225 6.62 -22.84 -15.50
CA ASP A 225 8.02 -23.03 -15.90
C ASP A 225 8.74 -21.70 -16.15
N THR A 226 8.26 -20.62 -15.53
CA THR A 226 8.95 -19.33 -15.59
C THR A 226 10.36 -19.49 -15.05
N SER A 227 11.34 -18.93 -15.75
CA SER A 227 12.75 -18.98 -15.36
C SER A 227 13.21 -17.62 -14.87
N ILE A 228 13.98 -17.60 -13.79
CA ILE A 228 14.54 -16.37 -13.21
C ILE A 228 15.37 -15.56 -14.22
N LYS A 229 15.99 -16.24 -15.21
CA LYS A 229 16.79 -15.61 -16.27
C LYS A 229 15.98 -14.68 -17.18
N LYS A 230 14.65 -14.86 -17.23
CA LYS A 230 13.75 -14.02 -18.03
C LYS A 230 13.27 -12.77 -17.26
N ILE A 231 13.55 -12.68 -15.96
CA ILE A 231 13.09 -11.58 -15.11
C ILE A 231 13.96 -10.35 -15.35
N LYS A 232 13.32 -9.24 -15.74
CA LYS A 232 13.99 -7.96 -15.92
C LYS A 232 14.37 -7.39 -14.56
N LYS A 233 15.66 -7.16 -14.34
CA LYS A 233 16.15 -6.41 -13.18
C LYS A 233 15.67 -4.96 -13.29
N LYS A 234 14.80 -4.55 -12.37
CA LYS A 234 14.33 -3.17 -12.24
C LYS A 234 14.60 -2.68 -10.82
N GLN A 235 14.87 -1.38 -10.68
CA GLN A 235 15.18 -0.74 -9.41
C GLN A 235 14.43 0.59 -9.26
N GLY A 236 14.45 1.14 -8.05
CA GLY A 236 13.87 2.44 -7.73
C GLY A 236 12.40 2.39 -7.35
N ILE A 237 11.86 3.56 -7.00
CA ILE A 237 10.51 3.75 -6.48
C ILE A 237 9.45 3.21 -7.46
N ALA A 238 9.60 3.48 -8.76
CA ALA A 238 8.66 3.01 -9.78
C ALA A 238 8.58 1.47 -9.87
N ALA A 239 9.73 0.78 -9.76
CA ALA A 239 9.77 -0.68 -9.75
C ALA A 239 9.11 -1.29 -8.50
N LYS A 240 9.19 -0.59 -7.37
CA LYS A 240 8.52 -0.99 -6.12
C LYS A 240 7.02 -0.66 -6.17
N ALA A 241 6.64 0.46 -6.76
CA ALA A 241 5.25 0.85 -6.96
C ALA A 241 4.47 -0.14 -7.84
N SER A 242 5.14 -0.85 -8.76
CA SER A 242 4.44 -1.85 -9.58
C SER A 242 3.87 -3.03 -8.77
N LYS A 243 4.32 -3.22 -7.52
CA LYS A 243 3.82 -4.27 -6.61
C LYS A 243 2.37 -4.05 -6.18
N PHE A 244 1.86 -2.81 -6.27
CA PHE A 244 0.47 -2.50 -5.95
C PHE A 244 -0.48 -2.82 -7.11
N ILE A 245 0.03 -2.99 -8.32
CA ILE A 245 -0.80 -3.11 -9.51
C ILE A 245 -1.34 -4.54 -9.62
N VAL A 246 -2.65 -4.64 -9.44
CA VAL A 246 -3.42 -5.88 -9.53
C VAL A 246 -4.38 -5.81 -10.71
N LYS A 247 -5.04 -6.92 -11.03
CA LYS A 247 -5.93 -7.02 -12.19
C LYS A 247 -7.02 -5.95 -12.09
N ASN A 248 -6.97 -4.99 -13.03
CA ASN A 248 -7.88 -3.84 -13.11
C ASN A 248 -7.98 -3.03 -11.80
N ASN A 249 -6.95 -3.02 -10.95
CA ASN A 249 -6.94 -2.18 -9.75
C ASN A 249 -5.54 -1.87 -9.19
N ILE A 250 -5.49 -1.04 -8.14
CA ILE A 250 -4.31 -0.74 -7.33
C ILE A 250 -4.63 -1.14 -5.88
N LEU A 251 -3.82 -2.00 -5.27
CA LEU A 251 -3.89 -2.27 -3.83
C LEU A 251 -3.49 -1.01 -3.06
N ALA A 252 -4.24 -0.61 -2.04
CA ALA A 252 -3.91 0.58 -1.27
C ALA A 252 -2.59 0.41 -0.48
N GLY A 253 -2.31 -0.79 0.04
CA GLY A 253 -1.05 -1.05 0.73
C GLY A 253 -0.87 -2.47 1.22
N PHE A 254 0.35 -2.78 1.66
CA PHE A 254 0.68 -4.07 2.27
C PHE A 254 0.78 -3.95 3.80
N TYR A 255 0.16 -4.84 4.58
CA TYR A 255 -0.40 -6.15 4.17
C TYR A 255 -1.92 -6.27 4.22
N TRP A 256 -2.63 -5.36 4.88
CA TRP A 256 -4.04 -5.54 5.23
C TRP A 256 -5.02 -4.82 4.31
N PHE A 257 -4.55 -4.03 3.34
CA PHE A 257 -5.46 -3.31 2.45
C PHE A 257 -5.71 -4.06 1.12
N GLY A 258 -6.97 -4.13 0.74
CA GLY A 258 -7.40 -4.33 -0.65
C GLY A 258 -7.38 -3.01 -1.44
N PRO A 259 -8.02 -2.97 -2.61
CA PRO A 259 -8.18 -1.74 -3.37
C PRO A 259 -9.25 -0.82 -2.78
N TRP A 260 -8.88 0.44 -2.58
CA TRP A 260 -9.75 1.51 -2.08
C TRP A 260 -9.83 2.59 -3.16
N GLY A 261 -11.04 3.04 -3.51
CA GLY A 261 -11.27 3.97 -4.62
C GLY A 261 -10.46 5.25 -4.47
N ARG A 262 -10.50 5.88 -3.29
CA ARG A 262 -9.70 7.06 -2.95
C ARG A 262 -8.21 6.85 -3.23
N ASP A 263 -7.61 5.84 -2.60
CA ASP A 263 -6.19 5.49 -2.76
C ASP A 263 -5.85 5.19 -4.22
N THR A 264 -6.69 4.44 -4.93
CA THR A 264 -6.49 4.13 -6.35
C THR A 264 -6.40 5.40 -7.19
N PHE A 265 -7.34 6.34 -7.03
CA PHE A 265 -7.40 7.55 -7.84
C PHE A 265 -6.29 8.56 -7.50
N ILE A 266 -5.91 8.67 -6.22
CA ILE A 266 -4.76 9.47 -5.80
C ILE A 266 -3.45 8.86 -6.33
N SER A 267 -3.33 7.53 -6.28
CA SER A 267 -2.09 6.84 -6.69
C SER A 267 -1.88 6.78 -8.20
N MET A 268 -2.98 6.77 -8.97
CA MET A 268 -2.97 6.51 -10.42
C MET A 268 -2.02 7.42 -11.22
N PRO A 269 -1.99 8.75 -11.03
CA PRO A 269 -1.06 9.61 -11.76
C PRO A 269 0.39 9.17 -11.63
N GLY A 270 0.86 8.95 -10.40
CA GLY A 270 2.25 8.55 -10.15
C GLY A 270 2.54 7.11 -10.53
N ILE A 271 1.71 6.16 -10.11
CA ILE A 271 1.98 4.73 -10.29
C ILE A 271 1.80 4.31 -11.76
N LEU A 272 0.84 4.91 -12.47
CA LEU A 272 0.47 4.48 -13.83
C LEU A 272 0.83 5.52 -14.89
N LEU A 273 0.39 6.77 -14.76
CA LEU A 273 0.50 7.75 -15.85
C LEU A 273 1.95 8.19 -16.10
N THR A 274 2.71 8.55 -15.06
CA THR A 274 4.14 8.90 -15.21
C THR A 274 4.98 7.73 -15.73
N GLN A 275 4.51 6.50 -15.52
CA GLN A 275 5.14 5.27 -15.98
C GLN A 275 4.61 4.79 -17.33
N ARG A 276 3.75 5.59 -17.99
CA ARG A 276 3.12 5.31 -19.29
C ARG A 276 2.32 4.01 -19.33
N ARG A 277 1.80 3.56 -18.19
CA ARG A 277 0.88 2.41 -18.07
C ARG A 277 -0.57 2.83 -18.37
N PHE A 278 -0.77 3.48 -19.51
CA PHE A 278 -2.05 4.10 -19.87
C PHE A 278 -3.18 3.08 -20.01
N ASN A 279 -2.90 1.91 -20.58
CA ASN A 279 -3.90 0.84 -20.70
C ASN A 279 -4.38 0.32 -19.34
N ASP A 280 -3.48 0.23 -18.36
CA ASP A 280 -3.87 -0.18 -17.00
C ASP A 280 -4.75 0.89 -16.35
N ALA A 281 -4.36 2.17 -16.46
CA ALA A 281 -5.17 3.29 -15.96
C ALA A 281 -6.56 3.34 -16.62
N ARG A 282 -6.61 3.18 -17.95
CA ARG A 282 -7.85 3.09 -18.73
C ARG A 282 -8.77 1.99 -18.21
N ASN A 283 -8.23 0.79 -18.04
CA ASN A 283 -9.01 -0.37 -17.59
C ASN A 283 -9.55 -0.16 -16.17
N ILE A 284 -8.75 0.41 -15.26
CA ILE A 284 -9.18 0.75 -13.90
C ILE A 284 -10.33 1.76 -13.92
N LEU A 285 -10.18 2.85 -14.67
CA LEU A 285 -11.21 3.89 -14.78
C LEU A 285 -12.52 3.33 -15.32
N ILE A 286 -12.47 2.48 -16.35
CA ILE A 286 -13.65 1.80 -16.89
C ILE A 286 -14.27 0.87 -15.84
N GLU A 287 -13.46 0.08 -15.15
CA GLU A 287 -13.91 -0.88 -14.14
C GLU A 287 -14.67 -0.20 -12.99
N TYR A 288 -14.16 0.93 -12.49
CA TYR A 288 -14.85 1.75 -11.49
C TYR A 288 -16.08 2.45 -12.07
N SER A 289 -16.03 2.94 -13.31
CA SER A 289 -17.17 3.62 -13.95
C SER A 289 -18.39 2.72 -14.12
N ASN A 290 -18.16 1.43 -14.37
CA ASN A 290 -19.21 0.42 -14.50
C ASN A 290 -19.86 0.06 -13.15
N ARG A 291 -19.22 0.41 -12.04
CA ARG A 291 -19.72 0.20 -10.67
C ARG A 291 -20.37 1.43 -10.07
N ILE A 292 -20.43 2.55 -10.80
CA ILE A 292 -21.12 3.75 -10.30
C ILE A 292 -22.60 3.44 -10.10
N LYS A 293 -23.11 3.74 -8.91
CA LYS A 293 -24.52 3.55 -8.54
C LYS A 293 -25.07 4.82 -7.93
N ASN A 294 -26.16 5.36 -8.49
CA ASN A 294 -26.77 6.62 -8.04
C ASN A 294 -25.75 7.79 -7.95
N GLY A 295 -24.81 7.84 -8.91
CA GLY A 295 -23.72 8.82 -8.93
C GLY A 295 -22.65 8.63 -7.84
N MET A 296 -22.70 7.55 -7.06
CA MET A 296 -21.66 7.24 -6.08
C MET A 296 -20.66 6.26 -6.67
N VAL A 297 -19.37 6.57 -6.50
CA VAL A 297 -18.23 5.70 -6.85
C VAL A 297 -17.90 4.84 -5.62
N PRO A 298 -17.65 3.53 -5.77
CA PRO A 298 -17.47 2.65 -4.62
C PRO A 298 -16.16 2.96 -3.86
N ARG A 299 -16.24 2.97 -2.52
CA ARG A 299 -15.14 3.24 -1.58
C ARG A 299 -14.12 2.12 -1.55
N ILE A 300 -14.57 0.88 -1.50
CA ILE A 300 -13.77 -0.33 -1.69
C ILE A 300 -14.25 -1.03 -2.96
N PHE A 301 -13.50 -2.00 -3.50
CA PHE A 301 -13.87 -2.60 -4.78
C PHE A 301 -15.20 -3.40 -4.77
N THR A 302 -15.64 -3.86 -3.60
CA THR A 302 -16.98 -4.44 -3.37
C THR A 302 -18.04 -3.36 -3.09
N PRO A 303 -19.36 -3.68 -3.14
CA PRO A 303 -20.41 -2.67 -3.07
C PRO A 303 -20.52 -1.99 -1.70
N ASP A 304 -19.66 -1.00 -1.49
CA ASP A 304 -19.68 -0.04 -0.40
C ASP A 304 -19.42 1.34 -1.01
N TYR A 305 -20.31 2.28 -0.73
CA TYR A 305 -20.35 3.62 -1.31
C TYR A 305 -20.27 4.70 -0.22
N GLU A 306 -19.88 4.36 1.01
CA GLU A 306 -19.83 5.30 2.15
C GLU A 306 -18.61 6.23 2.07
N SER A 307 -18.57 7.10 1.06
CA SER A 307 -17.50 8.09 0.88
C SER A 307 -18.01 9.41 0.29
N GLY A 308 -17.50 10.52 0.82
CA GLY A 308 -17.78 11.87 0.34
C GLY A 308 -16.74 12.43 -0.63
N ASP A 309 -15.59 11.77 -0.81
CA ASP A 309 -14.50 12.26 -1.67
C ASP A 309 -14.18 11.36 -2.87
N THR A 310 -14.50 10.06 -2.80
CA THR A 310 -14.10 9.08 -3.83
C THR A 310 -14.58 9.47 -5.22
N GLY A 311 -15.80 10.00 -5.35
CA GLY A 311 -16.34 10.46 -6.63
C GLY A 311 -15.59 11.68 -7.20
N LEU A 312 -15.12 12.59 -6.35
CA LEU A 312 -14.36 13.76 -6.79
C LEU A 312 -12.94 13.36 -7.20
N TRP A 313 -12.31 12.45 -6.44
CA TRP A 313 -11.03 11.86 -6.82
C TRP A 313 -11.09 11.07 -8.13
N PHE A 314 -12.20 10.38 -8.42
CA PHE A 314 -12.41 9.72 -9.71
C PHE A 314 -12.39 10.72 -10.89
N ILE A 315 -13.08 11.86 -10.75
CA ILE A 315 -13.08 12.92 -11.77
C ILE A 315 -11.66 13.49 -11.94
N TYR A 316 -10.96 13.76 -10.83
CA TYR A 316 -9.54 14.14 -10.85
C TYR A 316 -8.67 13.12 -11.60
N ALA A 317 -8.80 11.83 -11.30
CA ALA A 317 -8.01 10.79 -11.95
C ALA A 317 -8.30 10.69 -13.45
N PHE A 318 -9.56 10.82 -13.88
CA PHE A 318 -9.90 10.86 -15.29
C PHE A 318 -9.38 12.13 -15.98
N TYR A 319 -9.45 13.29 -15.34
CA TYR A 319 -8.83 14.52 -15.82
C TYR A 319 -7.32 14.34 -16.04
N LYS A 320 -6.60 13.77 -15.07
CA LYS A 320 -5.18 13.47 -15.22
C LYS A 320 -4.94 12.47 -16.35
N TYR A 321 -5.68 11.37 -16.39
CA TYR A 321 -5.58 10.37 -17.47
C TYR A 321 -5.75 10.99 -18.85
N TYR A 322 -6.79 11.81 -19.04
CA TYR A 322 -7.07 12.43 -20.32
C TYR A 322 -5.96 13.38 -20.74
N ASN A 323 -5.44 14.23 -19.84
CA ASN A 323 -4.32 15.14 -20.17
C ASN A 323 -3.02 14.40 -20.54
N TYR A 324 -2.79 13.19 -20.04
CA TYR A 324 -1.64 12.37 -20.43
C TYR A 324 -1.81 11.65 -21.78
N THR A 325 -3.05 11.39 -22.20
CA THR A 325 -3.34 10.40 -23.26
C THR A 325 -4.11 10.97 -24.45
N MET A 326 -4.92 12.01 -24.22
CA MET A 326 -5.91 12.53 -25.14
C MET A 326 -6.82 11.42 -25.71
N ASP A 327 -7.15 10.41 -24.90
CA ASP A 327 -7.94 9.24 -25.34
C ASP A 327 -9.42 9.61 -25.56
N ASN A 328 -9.72 10.09 -26.77
CA ASN A 328 -11.07 10.42 -27.20
C ASN A 328 -12.00 9.18 -27.29
N SER A 329 -11.46 7.95 -27.32
CA SER A 329 -12.27 6.74 -27.50
C SER A 329 -13.21 6.45 -26.32
N ILE A 330 -12.91 6.98 -25.14
CA ILE A 330 -13.72 6.79 -23.92
C ILE A 330 -14.28 8.10 -23.38
N LEU A 331 -13.95 9.24 -23.96
CA LEU A 331 -14.26 10.55 -23.39
C LEU A 331 -15.77 10.74 -23.19
N GLU A 332 -16.58 10.49 -24.22
CA GLU A 332 -18.03 10.66 -24.13
C GLU A 332 -18.67 9.69 -23.12
N PHE A 333 -18.19 8.44 -23.10
CA PHE A 333 -18.65 7.43 -22.14
C PHE A 333 -18.36 7.84 -20.70
N MET A 334 -17.11 8.24 -20.42
CA MET A 334 -16.68 8.68 -19.10
C MET A 334 -17.35 9.98 -18.67
N TYR A 335 -17.54 10.92 -19.61
CA TYR A 335 -18.28 12.16 -19.36
C TYR A 335 -19.70 11.88 -18.83
N LYS A 336 -20.46 11.00 -19.50
CA LYS A 336 -21.80 10.60 -19.04
C LYS A 336 -21.79 10.03 -17.62
N LYS A 337 -20.79 9.20 -17.30
CA LYS A 337 -20.62 8.63 -15.95
C LYS A 337 -20.28 9.70 -14.91
N MET A 338 -19.46 10.69 -15.25
CA MET A 338 -19.13 11.79 -14.35
C MET A 338 -20.28 12.78 -14.17
N VAL A 339 -21.15 12.95 -15.17
CA VAL A 339 -22.41 13.70 -15.01
C VAL A 339 -23.28 13.08 -13.90
N ASP A 340 -23.40 11.75 -13.86
CA ASP A 340 -24.11 11.07 -12.77
C ASP A 340 -23.52 11.39 -11.40
N ILE A 341 -22.19 11.43 -11.30
CA ILE A 341 -21.47 11.80 -10.07
C ILE A 341 -21.80 13.23 -9.65
N VAL A 342 -21.62 14.19 -10.56
CA VAL A 342 -21.88 15.62 -10.32
C VAL A 342 -23.34 15.86 -9.90
N ASN A 343 -24.29 15.21 -10.57
CA ASN A 343 -25.71 15.29 -10.22
C ASN A 343 -26.00 14.74 -8.82
N SER A 344 -25.25 13.74 -8.32
CA SER A 344 -25.40 13.25 -6.96
C SER A 344 -25.01 14.30 -5.91
N TYR A 345 -23.97 15.10 -6.17
CA TYR A 345 -23.61 16.23 -5.31
C TYR A 345 -24.67 17.33 -5.36
N ILE A 346 -25.10 17.73 -6.56
CA ILE A 346 -26.10 18.80 -6.76
C ILE A 346 -27.44 18.47 -6.10
N ASN A 347 -27.94 17.26 -6.33
CA ASN A 347 -29.24 16.83 -5.78
C ASN A 347 -29.15 16.48 -4.28
N GLY A 348 -27.95 16.12 -3.81
CA GLY A 348 -27.72 15.58 -2.47
C GLY A 348 -28.21 14.13 -2.33
N ASN A 349 -27.74 13.48 -1.26
CA ASN A 349 -28.07 12.10 -0.89
C ASN A 349 -27.91 11.91 0.64
N ASP A 350 -27.92 10.67 1.12
CA ASP A 350 -27.82 10.36 2.56
C ASP A 350 -26.46 10.67 3.20
N LEU A 351 -25.44 10.90 2.39
CA LEU A 351 -24.07 11.19 2.83
C LEU A 351 -23.76 12.68 2.79
N TYR A 352 -24.26 13.41 1.79
CA TYR A 352 -23.94 14.83 1.60
C TYR A 352 -25.01 15.60 0.84
N TYR A 353 -24.92 16.93 0.85
CA TYR A 353 -25.79 17.85 0.11
C TYR A 353 -25.07 19.18 -0.13
N LEU A 354 -25.61 20.06 -0.99
CA LEU A 354 -25.09 21.41 -1.15
C LEU A 354 -25.77 22.41 -0.19
N ASP A 355 -24.97 23.22 0.49
CA ASP A 355 -25.41 24.42 1.23
C ASP A 355 -24.61 25.64 0.76
N ASN A 356 -25.29 26.60 0.14
CA ASN A 356 -24.68 27.75 -0.52
C ASN A 356 -23.57 27.32 -1.50
N TYR A 357 -23.90 26.41 -2.43
CA TYR A 357 -22.98 25.82 -3.43
C TYR A 357 -21.85 24.95 -2.88
N LEU A 358 -21.61 24.95 -1.57
CA LEU A 358 -20.58 24.14 -0.92
C LEU A 358 -21.13 22.78 -0.50
N VAL A 359 -20.34 21.74 -0.72
CA VAL A 359 -20.64 20.37 -0.29
C VAL A 359 -20.55 20.27 1.22
N THR A 360 -21.63 19.78 1.82
CA THR A 360 -21.79 19.57 3.26
C THR A 360 -21.96 18.08 3.56
N MET A 361 -21.07 17.51 4.36
CA MET A 361 -21.09 16.13 4.85
C MET A 361 -22.10 15.97 6.00
N LYS A 362 -23.02 15.01 5.85
CA LYS A 362 -24.04 14.67 6.85
C LYS A 362 -23.51 13.74 7.95
N ARG A 363 -22.42 13.01 7.67
CA ARG A 363 -21.85 12.00 8.58
C ARG A 363 -20.37 12.28 8.85
N PRO A 364 -19.86 11.90 10.03
CA PRO A 364 -18.52 12.28 10.48
C PRO A 364 -17.36 11.58 9.76
N LYS A 365 -17.59 10.41 9.12
CA LYS A 365 -16.55 9.51 8.60
C LYS A 365 -16.53 9.42 7.06
N LEU A 366 -16.73 10.55 6.37
CA LEU A 366 -16.86 10.58 4.90
C LEU A 366 -15.63 11.12 4.17
N THR A 367 -14.61 11.57 4.90
CA THR A 367 -13.35 12.09 4.34
C THR A 367 -12.23 11.07 4.49
N TRP A 368 -11.02 11.39 4.02
CA TRP A 368 -9.85 10.54 4.22
C TRP A 368 -9.39 10.45 5.68
N MET A 369 -9.84 11.35 6.54
CA MET A 369 -9.61 11.29 7.98
C MET A 369 -10.70 10.46 8.69
N ASP A 370 -10.72 9.15 8.45
CA ASP A 370 -11.83 8.22 8.76
C ASP A 370 -11.60 7.22 9.91
N ALA A 371 -10.60 7.45 10.77
CA ALA A 371 -10.31 6.56 11.91
C ALA A 371 -11.46 6.40 12.92
N GLN A 372 -11.72 5.15 13.30
CA GLN A 372 -12.73 4.77 14.28
C GLN A 372 -12.35 3.47 15.00
N THR A 373 -12.45 3.47 16.33
CA THR A 373 -12.37 2.25 17.16
C THR A 373 -13.63 2.15 18.03
N GLY A 374 -14.37 1.05 17.88
CA GLY A 374 -15.69 0.90 18.52
C GLY A 374 -16.62 2.04 18.12
N ASP A 375 -17.23 2.71 19.09
CA ASP A 375 -18.11 3.88 18.86
C ASP A 375 -17.34 5.22 18.79
N LYS A 376 -16.03 5.22 19.07
CA LYS A 376 -15.22 6.44 19.09
C LYS A 376 -14.74 6.78 17.69
N ILE A 377 -15.17 7.94 17.20
CA ILE A 377 -14.62 8.60 16.02
C ILE A 377 -13.62 9.65 16.48
N PHE A 378 -12.41 9.63 15.91
CA PHE A 378 -11.30 10.47 16.38
C PHE A 378 -11.20 11.82 15.65
N THR A 379 -11.68 11.88 14.41
CA THR A 379 -11.69 13.08 13.57
C THR A 379 -13.02 13.24 12.85
N PRO A 380 -14.12 13.56 13.58
CA PRO A 380 -15.40 13.79 12.94
C PRO A 380 -15.37 15.05 12.08
N ARG A 381 -15.63 14.91 10.78
CA ARG A 381 -15.60 16.03 9.81
C ARG A 381 -16.94 16.23 9.10
N THR A 382 -18.00 16.33 9.91
CA THR A 382 -19.33 16.81 9.47
C THR A 382 -19.28 18.30 9.14
N GLY A 383 -20.24 18.79 8.35
CA GLY A 383 -20.22 20.19 7.90
C GLY A 383 -19.53 20.29 6.54
N LYS A 384 -18.72 21.32 6.31
CA LYS A 384 -18.08 21.58 5.00
C LYS A 384 -16.57 21.36 5.10
N PRO A 385 -16.03 20.14 4.92
CA PRO A 385 -14.59 19.95 4.87
C PRO A 385 -13.93 20.76 3.73
N VAL A 386 -12.79 21.37 4.03
CA VAL A 386 -12.10 22.28 3.10
C VAL A 386 -11.65 21.57 1.82
N GLU A 387 -11.09 20.37 1.92
CA GLU A 387 -10.57 19.63 0.77
C GLU A 387 -11.67 19.06 -0.10
N ILE A 388 -12.82 18.68 0.47
CA ILE A 388 -13.99 18.26 -0.31
C ILE A 388 -14.44 19.41 -1.22
N ASN A 389 -14.47 20.63 -0.68
CA ASN A 389 -14.93 21.78 -1.45
C ASN A 389 -13.89 22.26 -2.48
N ALA A 390 -12.60 22.12 -2.19
CA ALA A 390 -11.55 22.30 -3.18
C ALA A 390 -11.64 21.26 -4.33
N LEU A 391 -11.89 19.99 -3.98
CA LEU A 391 -12.12 18.91 -4.95
C LEU A 391 -13.41 19.11 -5.76
N TRP A 392 -14.47 19.61 -5.14
CA TRP A 392 -15.74 19.91 -5.80
C TRP A 392 -15.57 20.99 -6.86
N TYR A 393 -14.90 22.10 -6.51
CA TYR A 393 -14.51 23.11 -7.48
C TYR A 393 -13.69 22.52 -8.62
N ASN A 394 -12.70 21.67 -8.31
CA ASN A 394 -11.86 21.04 -9.31
C ASN A 394 -12.64 20.11 -10.25
N ALA A 395 -13.61 19.37 -9.72
CA ALA A 395 -14.50 18.50 -10.48
C ALA A 395 -15.36 19.32 -11.46
N LEU A 396 -15.97 20.42 -11.02
CA LEU A 396 -16.75 21.32 -11.88
C LEU A 396 -15.90 21.90 -13.01
N ARG A 397 -14.70 22.40 -12.72
CA ARG A 397 -13.78 22.93 -13.74
C ARG A 397 -13.33 21.85 -14.73
N SER A 398 -13.07 20.64 -14.25
CA SER A 398 -12.76 19.48 -15.10
C SER A 398 -13.94 19.11 -16.01
N MET A 399 -15.16 19.15 -15.48
CA MET A 399 -16.36 18.88 -16.26
C MET A 399 -16.65 19.98 -17.29
N SER A 400 -16.37 21.25 -16.98
CA SER A 400 -16.44 22.33 -17.97
C SER A 400 -15.47 22.06 -19.13
N TYR A 401 -14.20 21.77 -18.81
CA TYR A 401 -13.18 21.42 -19.81
C TYR A 401 -13.62 20.28 -20.74
N PHE A 402 -14.16 19.19 -20.20
CA PHE A 402 -14.66 18.09 -21.03
C PHE A 402 -15.90 18.45 -21.84
N SER A 403 -16.75 19.32 -21.31
CA SER A 403 -17.93 19.78 -22.02
C SER A 403 -17.57 20.64 -23.23
N GLU A 404 -16.54 21.48 -23.12
CA GLU A 404 -16.00 22.25 -24.26
C GLU A 404 -15.49 21.32 -25.37
N LEU A 405 -14.71 20.30 -25.00
CA LEU A 405 -14.18 19.30 -25.92
C LEU A 405 -15.28 18.49 -26.63
N LEU A 406 -16.40 18.23 -25.95
CA LEU A 406 -17.55 17.50 -26.48
C LEU A 406 -18.63 18.40 -27.09
N HIS A 407 -18.44 19.73 -27.06
CA HIS A 407 -19.44 20.73 -27.47
C HIS A 407 -20.80 20.59 -26.76
N ILE A 408 -20.78 20.25 -25.46
CA ILE A 408 -21.98 20.09 -24.62
C ILE A 408 -22.21 21.38 -23.81
N LYS A 409 -23.40 21.96 -23.94
CA LYS A 409 -23.79 23.13 -23.13
C LYS A 409 -24.10 22.73 -21.69
N ASN A 410 -23.55 23.46 -20.74
CA ASN A 410 -23.69 23.28 -19.29
C ASN A 410 -23.36 24.63 -18.59
N ASP A 411 -23.50 24.68 -17.26
CA ASP A 411 -23.18 25.86 -16.44
C ASP A 411 -22.15 25.54 -15.32
N TYR A 412 -21.24 24.59 -15.57
CA TYR A 412 -20.28 24.18 -14.54
C TYR A 412 -19.31 25.29 -14.14
N ASP A 413 -18.92 26.18 -15.05
CA ASP A 413 -18.07 27.34 -14.72
C ASP A 413 -18.82 28.35 -13.84
N GLY A 414 -20.09 28.66 -14.14
CA GLY A 414 -20.90 29.54 -13.30
C GLY A 414 -21.09 28.98 -11.88
N ILE A 415 -21.33 27.67 -11.76
CA ILE A 415 -21.37 26.99 -10.45
C ILE A 415 -20.00 27.06 -9.75
N ALA A 416 -18.91 26.82 -10.47
CA ALA A 416 -17.56 26.86 -9.90
C ALA A 416 -17.16 28.26 -9.41
N GLU A 417 -17.59 29.33 -10.08
CA GLU A 417 -17.41 30.72 -9.63
C GLU A 417 -18.14 30.97 -8.30
N MET A 418 -19.38 30.48 -8.17
CA MET A 418 -20.15 30.57 -6.93
C MET A 418 -19.49 29.77 -5.81
N VAL A 419 -18.99 28.56 -6.09
CA VAL A 419 -18.20 27.76 -5.15
C VAL A 419 -16.96 28.53 -4.70
N SER A 420 -16.19 29.13 -5.62
CA SER A 420 -14.99 29.92 -5.28
C SER A 420 -15.31 31.07 -4.33
N ARG A 421 -16.40 31.81 -4.59
CA ARG A 421 -16.83 32.93 -3.76
C ARG A 421 -17.24 32.48 -2.35
N GLU A 422 -18.11 31.47 -2.25
CA GLU A 422 -18.58 30.99 -0.95
C GLU A 422 -17.47 30.24 -0.18
N PHE A 423 -16.54 29.58 -0.88
CA PHE A 423 -15.36 28.97 -0.28
C PHE A 423 -14.50 30.03 0.41
N LYS A 424 -14.15 31.11 -0.29
CA LYS A 424 -13.34 32.21 0.27
C LYS A 424 -14.02 32.83 1.49
N LYS A 425 -15.34 33.04 1.43
CA LYS A 425 -16.13 33.57 2.55
C LYS A 425 -16.19 32.63 3.75
N THR A 426 -16.22 31.32 3.52
CA THR A 426 -16.42 30.31 4.58
C THR A 426 -15.12 29.95 5.28
N PHE A 427 -14.05 29.72 4.52
CA PHE A 427 -12.82 29.10 5.06
C PHE A 427 -11.69 30.08 5.35
N ILE A 428 -11.64 31.22 4.65
CA ILE A 428 -10.50 32.14 4.77
C ILE A 428 -10.67 33.02 6.00
N SER A 429 -9.73 32.91 6.93
CA SER A 429 -9.50 33.89 7.98
C SER A 429 -8.18 34.64 7.72
N LYS A 430 -7.87 35.66 8.53
CA LYS A 430 -6.74 36.57 8.29
C LYS A 430 -5.36 35.88 8.16
N HIS A 431 -5.15 34.74 8.83
CA HIS A 431 -3.85 34.06 8.91
C HIS A 431 -3.91 32.52 8.78
N PHE A 432 -5.08 31.93 8.60
CA PHE A 432 -5.21 30.47 8.41
C PHE A 432 -6.49 30.12 7.65
N ILE A 433 -6.52 28.91 7.08
CA ILE A 433 -7.69 28.33 6.42
C ILE A 433 -8.32 27.32 7.37
N MET A 434 -9.62 27.47 7.63
CA MET A 434 -10.35 26.55 8.50
C MET A 434 -10.42 25.14 7.89
N ASP A 435 -10.37 24.10 8.71
CA ASP A 435 -10.42 22.70 8.24
C ASP A 435 -11.84 22.28 7.83
N THR A 436 -12.84 22.80 8.54
CA THR A 436 -14.25 22.73 8.18
C THR A 436 -14.89 24.12 8.38
N ASP A 437 -16.17 24.29 8.09
CA ASP A 437 -16.92 25.53 8.38
C ASP A 437 -17.07 25.85 9.87
N ASN A 438 -16.73 24.91 10.76
CA ASN A 438 -16.82 25.07 12.21
C ASN A 438 -15.55 24.63 12.97
N ASP A 439 -14.50 24.18 12.29
CA ASP A 439 -13.24 23.74 12.89
C ASP A 439 -12.08 24.63 12.43
N PRO A 440 -11.55 25.51 13.30
CA PRO A 440 -10.40 26.35 13.00
C PRO A 440 -9.05 25.62 13.16
N SER A 441 -9.04 24.32 13.47
CA SER A 441 -7.80 23.57 13.66
C SER A 441 -6.89 23.64 12.42
N VAL A 442 -5.61 23.88 12.64
CA VAL A 442 -4.61 23.89 11.56
C VAL A 442 -4.31 22.45 11.15
N ARG A 443 -4.77 22.08 9.96
CA ARG A 443 -4.66 20.74 9.38
C ARG A 443 -4.16 20.81 7.94
N PRO A 444 -3.55 19.73 7.42
CA PRO A 444 -2.94 19.79 6.10
C PRO A 444 -3.95 19.79 4.94
N ASN A 445 -5.25 19.58 5.21
CA ASN A 445 -6.30 19.50 4.20
C ASN A 445 -6.40 20.78 3.33
N MET A 446 -6.02 21.93 3.87
CA MET A 446 -5.99 23.18 3.10
C MET A 446 -5.01 23.16 1.93
N ILE A 447 -4.05 22.22 1.88
CA ILE A 447 -3.09 22.12 0.76
C ILE A 447 -3.79 21.84 -0.58
N PHE A 448 -4.96 21.19 -0.56
CA PHE A 448 -5.74 20.88 -1.76
C PHE A 448 -6.33 22.13 -2.41
N SER A 449 -6.45 23.24 -1.68
CA SER A 449 -6.86 24.52 -2.25
C SER A 449 -5.83 25.09 -3.24
N PHE A 450 -4.58 24.63 -3.18
CA PHE A 450 -3.45 25.13 -3.96
C PHE A 450 -2.86 24.09 -4.94
N SER A 451 -2.91 22.81 -4.58
CA SER A 451 -2.20 21.75 -5.29
C SER A 451 -3.00 21.06 -6.39
N LEU A 452 -4.33 21.09 -6.34
CA LEU A 452 -5.19 20.45 -7.34
C LEU A 452 -5.04 21.13 -8.73
N PRO A 453 -5.37 20.45 -9.85
CA PRO A 453 -5.15 20.96 -11.20
C PRO A 453 -5.65 22.39 -11.43
N TYR A 454 -6.93 22.64 -11.14
CA TYR A 454 -7.53 23.95 -10.92
C TYR A 454 -7.49 24.29 -9.43
N ASN A 455 -6.53 25.11 -9.02
CA ASN A 455 -6.46 25.64 -7.67
C ASN A 455 -7.60 26.65 -7.43
N ILE A 456 -8.22 26.59 -6.26
CA ILE A 456 -9.30 27.52 -5.86
C ILE A 456 -8.74 28.79 -5.22
N LEU A 457 -7.51 28.71 -4.69
CA LEU A 457 -6.71 29.81 -4.15
C LEU A 457 -5.36 29.87 -4.86
N ASP A 458 -4.88 31.08 -5.16
CA ASP A 458 -3.67 31.30 -5.95
C ASP A 458 -2.40 31.51 -5.11
N ASN A 459 -2.52 32.10 -3.90
CA ASN A 459 -1.37 32.53 -3.13
C ASN A 459 -1.06 31.58 -1.96
N PHE A 460 -0.29 30.51 -2.24
CA PHE A 460 0.15 29.59 -1.19
C PHE A 460 1.11 30.25 -0.18
N ASN A 461 1.90 31.25 -0.61
CA ASN A 461 2.89 31.92 0.25
C ASN A 461 2.27 32.59 1.48
N ASP A 462 1.01 33.03 1.40
CA ASP A 462 0.28 33.64 2.54
C ASP A 462 0.05 32.65 3.70
N TYR A 463 0.07 31.34 3.42
CA TYR A 463 -0.21 30.27 4.39
C TYR A 463 0.98 29.31 4.55
N LYS A 464 2.07 29.56 3.84
CA LYS A 464 3.21 28.65 3.82
C LYS A 464 3.92 28.61 5.17
N GLU A 465 4.10 29.76 5.81
CA GLU A 465 4.80 29.88 7.10
C GLU A 465 4.15 29.02 8.19
N ILE A 466 2.82 29.06 8.31
CA ILE A 466 2.09 28.26 9.32
C ILE A 466 2.17 26.76 9.00
N ILE A 467 2.14 26.36 7.73
CA ILE A 467 2.30 24.95 7.34
C ILE A 467 3.72 24.46 7.64
N ASP A 468 4.72 25.26 7.28
CA ASP A 468 6.13 24.95 7.45
C ASP A 468 6.49 24.78 8.92
N ASP A 469 6.01 25.68 9.80
CA ASP A 469 6.27 25.55 11.23
C ASP A 469 5.46 24.42 11.85
N GLU A 470 4.14 24.38 11.62
CA GLU A 470 3.25 23.54 12.43
C GLU A 470 3.11 22.10 11.93
N LEU A 471 3.23 21.87 10.61
CA LEU A 471 2.84 20.60 9.97
C LEU A 471 3.99 19.91 9.23
N LEU A 472 4.87 20.68 8.58
CA LEU A 472 5.87 20.14 7.65
C LEU A 472 6.93 19.28 8.35
N THR A 473 7.29 18.17 7.70
CA THR A 473 8.41 17.31 8.09
C THR A 473 9.15 16.80 6.85
N PRO A 474 10.38 16.27 7.00
CA PRO A 474 11.08 15.61 5.90
C PRO A 474 10.39 14.35 5.33
N TYR A 475 9.32 13.87 5.98
CA TYR A 475 8.60 12.65 5.60
C TYR A 475 7.14 12.88 5.22
N GLY A 476 6.66 14.12 5.16
CA GLY A 476 5.26 14.46 4.86
C GLY A 476 4.73 15.57 5.76
N LEU A 477 3.40 15.64 5.91
CA LEU A 477 2.74 16.64 6.76
C LEU A 477 2.08 15.96 7.96
N ARG A 478 2.19 16.55 9.16
CA ARG A 478 1.36 16.18 10.32
C ARG A 478 -0.11 16.39 9.99
N SER A 479 -0.95 15.49 10.49
CA SER A 479 -2.40 15.52 10.31
C SER A 479 -3.12 16.58 11.15
N LEU A 480 -2.43 17.15 12.14
CA LEU A 480 -2.87 18.23 13.01
C LEU A 480 -1.65 19.03 13.48
N SER A 481 -1.82 20.32 13.74
CA SER A 481 -0.77 21.18 14.31
C SER A 481 -0.17 20.59 15.58
N LYS A 482 1.15 20.60 15.67
CA LYS A 482 1.91 20.19 16.86
C LYS A 482 1.61 21.05 18.11
N TYR A 483 0.99 22.21 17.93
CA TYR A 483 0.58 23.10 19.03
C TYR A 483 -0.89 22.93 19.43
N ASP A 484 -1.67 22.12 18.71
CA ASP A 484 -3.05 21.82 19.09
C ASP A 484 -3.09 20.98 20.37
N ARG A 485 -4.03 21.27 21.27
CA ARG A 485 -4.20 20.50 22.52
C ARG A 485 -4.58 19.04 22.30
N ASN A 486 -5.16 18.72 21.14
CA ASN A 486 -5.55 17.37 20.76
C ASN A 486 -4.45 16.67 19.94
N TYR A 487 -3.27 17.26 19.83
CA TYR A 487 -2.14 16.67 19.12
C TYR A 487 -1.64 15.39 19.80
N HIS A 488 -1.56 14.31 19.03
CA HIS A 488 -1.05 13.00 19.44
C HIS A 488 0.02 12.55 18.44
N GLY A 489 1.28 12.89 18.73
CA GLY A 489 2.41 12.68 17.83
C GLY A 489 2.97 11.25 17.76
N PHE A 490 2.49 10.31 18.59
CA PHE A 490 3.02 8.95 18.68
C PHE A 490 2.00 7.91 18.23
N TYR A 491 2.32 7.15 17.18
CA TYR A 491 1.46 6.09 16.63
C TYR A 491 1.97 4.71 17.11
N THR A 492 1.61 4.33 18.33
CA THR A 492 2.12 3.12 19.01
C THR A 492 1.06 2.47 19.90
N GLY A 493 1.29 1.21 20.29
CA GLY A 493 0.41 0.48 21.19
C GLY A 493 -0.77 -0.17 20.47
N ASP A 494 -1.89 -0.34 21.18
CA ASP A 494 -3.10 -0.98 20.68
C ASP A 494 -3.83 -0.19 19.59
N GLN A 495 -4.91 -0.74 19.04
CA GLN A 495 -5.67 -0.09 17.97
C GLN A 495 -6.23 1.27 18.39
N TYR A 496 -6.78 1.39 19.61
CA TYR A 496 -7.34 2.65 20.09
C TYR A 496 -6.28 3.75 20.18
N SER A 497 -5.12 3.43 20.77
CA SER A 497 -3.99 4.37 20.92
C SER A 497 -3.49 4.83 19.56
N ARG A 498 -3.36 3.90 18.61
CA ARG A 498 -2.96 4.20 17.24
C ARG A 498 -3.99 5.08 16.50
N ASP A 499 -5.27 4.72 16.54
CA ASP A 499 -6.34 5.48 15.90
C ASP A 499 -6.48 6.90 16.47
N SER A 500 -6.14 7.08 17.75
CA SER A 500 -6.11 8.41 18.39
C SER A 500 -5.08 9.36 17.77
N ALA A 501 -3.94 8.84 17.32
CA ALA A 501 -2.87 9.59 16.66
C ALA A 501 -3.03 9.67 15.13
N TYR A 502 -3.74 8.71 14.52
CA TYR A 502 -3.78 8.47 13.08
C TYR A 502 -4.12 9.70 12.24
N HIS A 503 -5.08 10.51 12.68
CA HIS A 503 -5.41 11.79 12.05
C HIS A 503 -5.33 12.97 13.02
N ASN A 504 -4.69 12.82 14.17
CA ASN A 504 -4.49 13.92 15.14
C ASN A 504 -3.00 14.11 15.50
N GLY A 505 -2.08 13.68 14.65
CA GLY A 505 -0.67 14.03 14.82
C GLY A 505 0.32 13.21 14.01
N ALA A 506 -0.08 12.02 13.56
CA ALA A 506 0.69 11.24 12.60
C ALA A 506 1.06 12.05 11.36
N ILE A 507 2.25 11.78 10.83
CA ILE A 507 2.84 12.41 9.65
C ILE A 507 2.46 11.58 8.43
N TRP A 508 1.62 12.12 7.56
CA TRP A 508 1.14 11.43 6.36
C TRP A 508 2.06 11.67 5.18
N THR A 509 2.59 10.56 4.64
CA THR A 509 3.65 10.59 3.63
C THR A 509 3.17 11.13 2.28
N TRP A 510 1.99 10.72 1.83
CA TRP A 510 1.45 11.12 0.53
C TRP A 510 1.25 12.64 0.41
N LEU A 511 1.05 13.35 1.53
CA LEU A 511 0.88 14.80 1.56
C LEU A 511 2.16 15.57 1.19
N ALA A 512 3.32 14.91 1.12
CA ALA A 512 4.52 15.49 0.53
C ALA A 512 4.29 15.91 -0.94
N GLY A 513 3.55 15.14 -1.72
CA GLY A 513 3.28 15.45 -3.13
C GLY A 513 2.48 16.74 -3.33
N PRO A 514 1.28 16.88 -2.73
CA PRO A 514 0.50 18.11 -2.77
C PRO A 514 1.26 19.34 -2.25
N TYR A 515 2.07 19.17 -1.19
CA TYR A 515 2.91 20.24 -0.66
C TYR A 515 4.00 20.68 -1.65
N ILE A 516 4.67 19.73 -2.31
CA ILE A 516 5.65 20.02 -3.36
C ILE A 516 4.97 20.79 -4.50
N THR A 517 3.81 20.34 -4.99
CA THR A 517 3.08 21.02 -6.07
C THR A 517 2.73 22.46 -5.70
N ALA A 518 2.16 22.69 -4.51
CA ALA A 518 1.82 24.03 -4.04
C ALA A 518 3.06 24.94 -3.88
N SER A 519 4.16 24.38 -3.38
CA SER A 519 5.42 25.10 -3.18
C SER A 519 6.09 25.47 -4.51
N VAL A 520 6.12 24.56 -5.49
CA VAL A 520 6.68 24.84 -6.82
C VAL A 520 5.86 25.91 -7.54
N ARG A 521 4.52 25.83 -7.48
CA ARG A 521 3.62 26.83 -8.09
C ARG A 521 3.77 28.23 -7.48
N SER A 522 4.17 28.31 -6.22
CA SER A 522 4.42 29.57 -5.51
C SER A 522 5.85 30.09 -5.66
N GLY A 523 6.67 29.46 -6.50
CA GLY A 523 8.00 29.92 -6.88
C GLY A 523 9.14 29.39 -6.00
N HIS A 524 8.89 28.41 -5.13
CA HIS A 524 9.94 27.80 -4.33
C HIS A 524 10.88 26.95 -5.19
N ASP A 525 12.17 26.91 -4.83
CA ASP A 525 13.18 26.19 -5.60
C ASP A 525 12.97 24.66 -5.59
N ARG A 526 12.97 24.07 -6.78
CA ARG A 526 12.71 22.63 -6.95
C ARG A 526 13.82 21.76 -6.35
N LYS A 527 15.07 22.21 -6.40
CA LYS A 527 16.22 21.47 -5.87
C LYS A 527 16.23 21.49 -4.35
N GLU A 528 15.86 22.62 -3.74
CA GLU A 528 15.64 22.73 -2.29
C GLU A 528 14.52 21.80 -1.81
N LEU A 529 13.37 21.76 -2.48
CA LEU A 529 12.29 20.82 -2.16
C LEU A 529 12.72 19.35 -2.29
N TYR A 530 13.39 19.01 -3.38
CA TYR A 530 13.90 17.65 -3.56
C TYR A 530 14.89 17.28 -2.44
N ASN A 531 15.80 18.18 -2.08
CA ASN A 531 16.77 17.96 -1.02
C ASN A 531 16.09 17.79 0.35
N TYR A 532 15.03 18.55 0.63
CA TYR A 532 14.25 18.45 1.86
C TYR A 532 13.61 17.06 2.04
N PHE A 533 12.98 16.53 0.98
CA PHE A 533 12.36 15.20 0.98
C PHE A 533 13.30 14.06 0.53
N LYS A 534 14.60 14.32 0.37
CA LYS A 534 15.55 13.36 -0.21
C LYS A 534 15.58 12.02 0.55
N ASN A 535 15.47 12.07 1.88
CA ASN A 535 15.45 10.87 2.71
C ASN A 535 14.23 10.01 2.42
N LEU A 536 13.06 10.63 2.21
CA LEU A 536 11.83 9.94 1.84
C LEU A 536 11.95 9.25 0.48
N TYR A 537 12.53 9.93 -0.52
CA TYR A 537 12.83 9.34 -1.84
C TYR A 537 13.89 8.22 -1.80
N SER A 538 14.69 8.14 -0.72
CA SER A 538 15.77 7.17 -0.59
C SER A 538 15.37 5.93 0.22
N LEU A 539 14.14 5.88 0.76
CA LEU A 539 13.67 4.75 1.56
C LEU A 539 13.59 3.46 0.75
N TYR A 540 13.94 2.35 1.41
CA TYR A 540 13.78 1.03 0.81
C TYR A 540 12.30 0.67 0.63
N MET A 541 11.45 0.93 1.62
CA MET A 541 10.00 0.86 1.52
C MET A 541 9.42 2.16 2.04
N ILE A 542 8.50 2.75 1.28
CA ILE A 542 7.83 4.00 1.67
C ILE A 542 6.53 3.63 2.38
N PRO A 543 6.42 3.91 3.69
CA PRO A 543 5.28 3.50 4.49
C PRO A 543 4.07 4.38 4.21
N GLU A 544 2.99 4.05 4.89
CA GLU A 544 1.80 4.88 4.98
C GLU A 544 2.09 6.21 5.69
N LEU A 545 2.65 6.14 6.89
CA LEU A 545 2.84 7.29 7.77
C LEU A 545 4.09 7.15 8.64
N PHE A 546 4.45 8.26 9.27
CA PHE A 546 5.47 8.37 10.32
C PHE A 546 4.83 8.97 11.59
N ASP A 547 5.56 8.90 12.68
CA ASP A 547 5.22 9.59 13.93
C ASP A 547 6.38 10.53 14.33
N ASP A 548 6.30 11.20 15.48
CA ASP A 548 7.33 12.15 15.91
C ASP A 548 8.70 11.52 16.21
N THR A 549 8.80 10.18 16.27
CA THR A 549 10.10 9.49 16.30
C THR A 549 10.77 9.43 14.92
N LEU A 550 10.06 9.86 13.87
CA LEU A 550 10.44 9.78 12.47
C LEU A 550 10.71 8.33 12.00
N LYS A 551 10.08 7.35 12.66
CA LYS A 551 10.13 5.95 12.26
C LYS A 551 8.92 5.59 11.38
N PRO A 552 9.07 4.67 10.41
CA PRO A 552 7.96 4.14 9.62
C PRO A 552 6.87 3.50 10.49
N LYS A 553 5.61 3.81 10.21
CA LYS A 553 4.42 3.30 10.89
C LYS A 553 3.30 3.00 9.88
N GLY A 554 2.19 2.45 10.37
CA GLY A 554 1.08 2.03 9.50
C GLY A 554 1.46 0.88 8.57
N CYS A 555 0.96 0.89 7.34
CA CYS A 555 1.36 -0.05 6.29
C CYS A 555 2.84 0.13 5.89
N VAL A 556 3.56 -0.97 5.67
CA VAL A 556 4.99 -0.94 5.34
C VAL A 556 5.26 -0.39 3.94
N MET A 557 4.28 -0.54 3.05
CA MET A 557 4.28 -0.02 1.70
C MET A 557 2.88 0.50 1.37
N GLN A 558 2.75 1.76 0.96
CA GLN A 558 1.46 2.38 0.69
C GLN A 558 1.37 3.08 -0.67
N ALA A 559 0.35 2.75 -1.44
CA ALA A 559 0.21 3.16 -2.83
C ALA A 559 0.13 4.68 -3.01
N TRP A 560 -0.68 5.41 -2.24
CA TRP A 560 -0.79 6.87 -2.41
C TRP A 560 0.50 7.60 -2.05
N SER A 561 1.32 7.06 -1.15
CA SER A 561 2.63 7.61 -0.78
C SER A 561 3.61 7.46 -1.95
N TYR A 562 3.66 6.27 -2.55
CA TYR A 562 4.42 6.03 -3.79
C TYR A 562 3.89 6.86 -4.96
N GLY A 563 2.57 6.92 -5.12
CA GLY A 563 1.89 7.62 -6.19
C GLY A 563 2.17 9.13 -6.15
N GLU A 564 1.96 9.78 -5.00
CA GLU A 564 2.20 11.21 -4.90
C GLU A 564 3.68 11.58 -5.02
N LEU A 565 4.60 10.77 -4.49
CA LEU A 565 6.03 11.04 -4.65
C LEU A 565 6.49 10.90 -6.10
N LEU A 566 6.01 9.87 -6.82
CA LEU A 566 6.30 9.70 -8.26
C LEU A 566 5.66 10.83 -9.08
N ARG A 567 4.40 11.17 -8.80
CA ARG A 567 3.69 12.26 -9.47
C ARG A 567 4.44 13.57 -9.29
N ALA A 568 4.69 13.99 -8.05
CA ALA A 568 5.36 15.26 -7.75
C ALA A 568 6.79 15.30 -8.30
N TYR A 569 7.52 14.17 -8.29
CA TYR A 569 8.85 14.11 -8.90
C TYR A 569 8.80 14.41 -10.40
N HIS A 570 7.91 13.74 -11.13
CA HIS A 570 7.82 13.87 -12.59
C HIS A 570 7.17 15.19 -13.03
N GLU A 571 6.07 15.58 -12.39
CA GLU A 571 5.27 16.75 -12.80
C GLU A 571 5.84 18.07 -12.27
N ASP A 572 6.37 18.09 -11.04
CA ASP A 572 6.72 19.34 -10.36
C ASP A 572 8.23 19.55 -10.23
N LEU A 573 8.99 18.53 -9.79
CA LEU A 573 10.42 18.68 -9.50
C LEU A 573 11.30 18.61 -10.75
N VAL A 574 11.06 17.65 -11.64
CA VAL A 574 11.77 17.56 -12.92
C VAL A 574 11.13 18.50 -13.94
N GLY A 575 9.78 18.56 -13.95
CA GLY A 575 8.99 19.22 -14.98
C GLY A 575 9.05 18.45 -16.29
N GLN A 576 7.93 17.86 -16.68
CA GLN A 576 7.72 17.27 -18.01
C GLN A 576 6.62 18.01 -18.76
#